data_AF-A0A2B7WYC0-F1
#
_entry.id   AF-A0A2B7WYC0-F1
#
_cell.length_a   1.000
_cell.length_b   1.000
_cell.length_c   1.000
_cell.angle_alpha   90.00
_cell.angle_beta   90.00
_cell.angle_gamma   90.00
#
_symmetry.space_group_name_H-M   'P 1'
#
loop_
_entity.id
_entity.type
_entity.pdbx_description
1 polymer ?
#
loop_
_entity_poly.entity_id
_entity_poly.type
_entity_poly.pdbx_seq_one_letter_code
_entity_poly.pdbx_strand_id
1 'polypeptide(L)'
;MFAIQLPKNKTDSHQENSSITPNILPCRIHHDGPVEISTRYWNPVVDESNPDTATAYFRGRKLRGRRVPIPDGYEGVIACTNSLESEAKNNDQGRRHRNFDLEDEEDDDNDEDYWKSFTIVEKQGSFSDFMVWDHEKVPAADDPFVKGVSEWIRFAEAMHTAPSHPTQQDNGGIHVEQKDRAETQKDCTKLAAS
;
A
#
# COMPACT_ATOMS: atom_id res chain seq x y z
N MET A 1 1.99 -2.16 12.83
CA MET A 1 1.57 -3.18 11.85
C MET A 1 2.63 -4.28 11.90
N PHE A 2 2.25 -5.55 12.09
CA PHE A 2 3.23 -6.64 12.19
C PHE A 2 3.15 -7.51 10.94
N ALA A 3 4.28 -7.87 10.35
CA ALA A 3 4.31 -8.86 9.28
C ALA A 3 4.76 -10.19 9.88
N ILE A 4 3.82 -11.13 10.04
CA ILE A 4 4.16 -12.49 10.46
C ILE A 4 4.53 -13.25 9.19
N GLN A 5 5.81 -13.56 9.03
CA GLN A 5 6.32 -14.34 7.90
C GLN A 5 6.39 -15.81 8.31
N LEU A 6 5.88 -16.71 7.46
CA LEU A 6 6.22 -18.13 7.60
C LEU A 6 7.70 -18.33 7.23
N PRO A 7 8.39 -19.29 7.88
CA PRO A 7 9.80 -19.53 7.61
C PRO A 7 10.02 -19.92 6.13
N LYS A 8 10.97 -19.23 5.48
CA LYS A 8 11.47 -19.59 4.15
C LYS A 8 12.48 -20.72 4.30
N ASN A 9 12.26 -21.86 3.63
CA ASN A 9 13.29 -22.91 3.53
C ASN A 9 14.48 -22.35 2.74
N LYS A 10 15.65 -22.26 3.40
CA LYS A 10 16.91 -21.87 2.78
C LYS A 10 17.41 -22.99 1.87
N THR A 11 17.10 -22.88 0.59
CA THR A 11 17.88 -23.46 -0.51
C THR A 11 17.77 -22.52 -1.70
N ASP A 12 18.88 -21.84 -1.98
CA ASP A 12 19.31 -21.09 -3.17
C ASP A 12 18.31 -20.43 -4.13
N SER A 13 18.74 -19.24 -4.59
CA SER A 13 18.19 -18.34 -5.61
C SER A 13 17.25 -17.23 -5.10
N HIS A 14 17.46 -16.03 -5.63
CA HIS A 14 16.64 -14.83 -5.43
C HIS A 14 15.17 -15.15 -5.74
N GLN A 15 14.42 -15.57 -4.73
CA GLN A 15 13.00 -15.79 -4.87
C GLN A 15 12.29 -14.47 -4.65
N GLU A 16 12.22 -13.68 -5.73
CA GLU A 16 11.18 -12.69 -5.87
C GLU A 16 9.83 -13.39 -5.69
N ASN A 17 8.94 -12.79 -4.90
CA ASN A 17 7.52 -13.15 -4.75
C ASN A 17 7.17 -14.26 -3.75
N SER A 18 7.74 -14.25 -2.54
CA SER A 18 6.97 -14.76 -1.41
C SER A 18 5.89 -13.73 -1.08
N SER A 19 4.62 -14.00 -1.41
CA SER A 19 3.49 -13.16 -0.97
C SER A 19 3.52 -13.05 0.56
N ILE A 20 3.70 -11.84 1.07
CA ILE A 20 3.71 -11.56 2.50
C ILE A 20 2.32 -11.07 2.87
N THR A 21 1.73 -11.58 3.96
CA THR A 21 0.46 -11.06 4.48
C THR A 21 0.71 -10.30 5.77
N PRO A 22 0.62 -8.96 5.77
CA PRO A 22 0.68 -8.18 6.99
C PRO A 22 -0.53 -8.47 7.88
N ASN A 23 -0.30 -8.48 9.20
CA ASN A 23 -1.30 -8.74 10.23
C ASN A 23 -1.33 -7.57 11.24
N ILE A 24 -2.46 -6.87 11.30
CA ILE A 24 -2.73 -5.86 12.32
C ILE A 24 -3.39 -6.55 13.51
N LEU A 25 -2.66 -6.67 14.61
CA LEU A 25 -3.14 -7.31 15.83
C LEU A 25 -3.76 -6.28 16.79
N PRO A 26 -4.79 -6.65 17.57
CA PRO A 26 -5.43 -5.78 18.56
C PRO A 26 -4.63 -5.75 19.88
N CYS A 27 -3.30 -5.64 19.75
CA CYS A 27 -2.36 -5.55 20.87
C CYS A 27 -1.00 -5.03 20.38
N ARG A 28 -0.23 -4.46 21.30
CA ARG A 28 1.17 -4.08 21.07
C ARG A 28 2.09 -5.23 21.47
N ILE A 29 3.02 -5.58 20.59
CA ILE A 29 4.14 -6.46 20.89
C ILE A 29 5.36 -5.55 21.12
N HIS A 30 6.05 -5.71 22.25
CA HIS A 30 7.21 -4.88 22.64
C HIS A 30 8.54 -5.36 22.06
N HIS A 31 8.50 -6.39 21.23
CA HIS A 31 9.67 -6.96 20.58
C HIS A 31 9.60 -6.65 19.09
N ASP A 32 10.64 -6.00 18.58
CA ASP A 32 10.83 -5.72 17.17
C ASP A 32 12.00 -6.57 16.65
N GLY A 33 11.72 -7.47 15.73
CA GLY A 33 12.73 -8.34 15.14
C GLY A 33 12.16 -9.62 14.52
N PRO A 34 12.99 -10.41 13.83
CA PRO A 34 12.58 -11.69 13.28
C PRO A 34 12.13 -12.66 14.37
N VAL A 35 11.05 -13.39 14.12
CA VAL A 35 10.57 -14.46 15.01
C VAL A 35 10.18 -15.65 14.15
N GLU A 36 10.70 -16.83 14.48
CA GLU A 36 10.27 -18.08 13.88
C GLU A 36 8.92 -18.49 14.46
N ILE A 37 7.86 -18.28 13.69
CA ILE A 37 6.50 -18.57 14.12
C ILE A 37 6.06 -19.91 13.53
N SER A 38 5.93 -20.92 14.39
CA SER A 38 5.33 -22.19 14.00
C SER A 38 3.81 -22.10 13.94
N THR A 39 3.20 -23.03 13.19
CA THR A 39 1.73 -23.19 13.09
C THR A 39 1.07 -23.46 14.44
N ARG A 40 1.82 -23.84 15.48
CA ARG A 40 1.33 -23.97 16.85
C ARG A 40 0.96 -22.61 17.47
N TYR A 41 1.73 -21.56 17.15
CA TYR A 41 1.58 -20.24 17.78
C TYR A 41 0.76 -19.26 16.95
N TRP A 42 0.73 -19.45 15.63
CA TRP A 42 -0.06 -18.64 14.72
C TRP A 42 -0.53 -19.51 13.57
N ASN A 43 -1.85 -19.71 13.48
CA ASN A 43 -2.47 -20.44 12.38
C ASN A 43 -3.84 -19.82 12.07
N PRO A 44 -3.89 -18.74 11.28
CA PRO A 44 -5.12 -18.21 10.73
C PRO A 44 -5.85 -19.26 9.90
N VAL A 45 -7.09 -19.55 10.26
CA VAL A 45 -7.98 -20.44 9.52
C VAL A 45 -9.11 -19.61 8.92
N VAL A 46 -9.22 -19.61 7.60
CA VAL A 46 -10.31 -18.94 6.86
C VAL A 46 -11.64 -19.61 7.19
N ASP A 47 -12.69 -18.81 7.39
CA ASP A 47 -14.00 -19.33 7.72
C ASP A 47 -14.69 -19.90 6.47
N GLU A 48 -15.35 -21.05 6.62
CA GLU A 48 -16.10 -21.68 5.51
C GLU A 48 -17.25 -20.80 4.98
N SER A 49 -17.84 -19.97 5.85
CA SER A 49 -18.96 -19.11 5.49
C SER A 49 -18.56 -17.88 4.68
N ASN A 50 -17.33 -17.38 4.87
CA ASN A 50 -16.87 -16.15 4.23
C ASN A 50 -15.35 -16.15 4.07
N PRO A 51 -14.84 -16.13 2.82
CA PRO A 51 -13.40 -16.17 2.54
C PRO A 51 -12.64 -14.91 2.98
N ASP A 52 -13.33 -13.81 3.26
CA ASP A 52 -12.72 -12.58 3.77
C ASP A 52 -12.61 -12.55 5.30
N THR A 53 -13.05 -13.60 5.98
CA THR A 53 -12.97 -13.70 7.44
C THR A 53 -12.17 -14.91 7.87
N ALA A 54 -11.45 -14.76 8.97
CA ALA A 54 -10.63 -15.83 9.51
C ALA A 54 -10.64 -15.84 11.04
N THR A 55 -10.23 -16.96 11.61
CA THR A 55 -10.03 -17.14 13.04
C THR A 55 -8.58 -17.50 13.33
N ALA A 56 -7.97 -16.86 14.33
CA ALA A 56 -6.67 -17.22 14.84
C ALA A 56 -6.68 -17.18 16.37
N TYR A 57 -5.66 -17.74 17.01
CA TYR A 57 -5.47 -17.62 18.46
C TYR A 57 -4.09 -17.05 18.73
N PHE A 58 -4.04 -16.01 19.56
CA PHE A 58 -2.78 -15.39 19.97
C PHE A 58 -2.74 -15.27 21.49
N ARG A 59 -1.70 -15.84 22.11
CA ARG A 59 -1.54 -15.85 23.59
C ARG A 59 -2.79 -16.38 24.32
N GLY A 60 -3.46 -17.37 23.74
CA GLY A 60 -4.68 -17.98 24.31
C GLY A 60 -5.98 -17.18 24.10
N ARG A 61 -5.93 -16.05 23.39
CA ARG A 61 -7.11 -15.24 23.07
C ARG A 61 -7.58 -15.51 21.65
N LYS A 62 -8.89 -15.68 21.47
CA LYS A 62 -9.51 -15.84 20.15
C LYS A 62 -9.51 -14.50 19.42
N LEU A 63 -8.94 -14.51 18.22
CA LEU A 63 -8.96 -13.39 17.31
C LEU A 63 -9.85 -13.71 16.12
N ARG A 64 -10.60 -12.71 15.69
CA ARG A 64 -11.42 -12.74 14.48
C ARG A 64 -10.88 -11.70 13.52
N GLY A 65 -10.60 -12.15 12.30
CA GLY A 65 -9.89 -11.39 11.29
C GLY A 65 -10.79 -11.01 10.14
N ARG A 66 -10.49 -9.88 9.51
CA ARG A 66 -11.04 -9.44 8.23
C ARG A 66 -9.90 -9.18 7.26
N ARG A 67 -9.99 -9.76 6.07
CA ARG A 67 -9.11 -9.49 4.94
C ARG A 67 -9.48 -8.14 4.31
N VAL A 68 -8.47 -7.32 4.07
CA VAL A 68 -8.61 -6.02 3.43
C VAL A 68 -7.75 -6.02 2.17
N PRO A 69 -8.37 -6.07 0.97
CA PRO A 69 -7.62 -5.97 -0.28
C PRO A 69 -7.10 -4.55 -0.48
N ILE A 70 -5.93 -4.45 -1.08
CA ILE A 70 -5.41 -3.19 -1.60
C ILE A 70 -6.22 -2.81 -2.86
N PRO A 71 -6.64 -1.55 -3.04
CA PRO A 71 -7.42 -1.13 -4.20
C PRO A 71 -6.67 -1.32 -5.52
N ASP A 72 -7.42 -1.51 -6.60
CA ASP A 72 -6.85 -1.64 -7.95
C ASP A 72 -6.00 -0.42 -8.31
N GLY A 73 -4.86 -0.67 -8.97
CA GLY A 73 -3.89 0.38 -9.29
C GLY A 73 -2.90 0.69 -8.16
N TYR A 74 -3.07 0.09 -6.98
CA TYR A 74 -2.15 0.21 -5.84
C TYR A 74 -1.47 -1.12 -5.51
N GLU A 75 -0.27 -1.03 -4.92
CA GLU A 75 0.49 -2.18 -4.41
C GLU A 75 0.87 -1.90 -2.94
N GLY A 76 0.67 -2.87 -2.05
CA GLY A 76 1.24 -2.81 -0.71
C GLY A 76 2.73 -3.13 -0.75
N VAL A 77 3.58 -2.29 -0.15
CA VAL A 77 5.04 -2.49 -0.12
C VAL A 77 5.52 -2.57 1.32
N ILE A 78 6.39 -3.56 1.61
CA ILE A 78 7.16 -3.62 2.84
C ILE A 78 8.54 -3.07 2.53
N ALA A 79 8.92 -2.00 3.23
CA ALA A 79 10.20 -1.36 3.03
C ALA A 79 11.00 -1.31 4.34
N CYS A 80 12.33 -1.43 4.22
CA CYS A 80 13.26 -1.20 5.31
C CYS A 80 14.07 0.07 5.02
N THR A 81 14.32 0.82 6.08
CA THR A 81 15.04 2.07 6.02
C THR A 81 16.45 1.87 6.55
N ASN A 82 17.46 2.14 5.71
CA ASN A 82 18.85 2.13 6.12
C ASN A 82 19.36 3.59 6.12
N SER A 83 19.69 4.10 7.29
CA SER A 83 20.37 5.40 7.42
C SER A 83 21.86 5.19 7.18
N LEU A 84 22.40 5.79 6.13
CA LEU A 84 23.84 5.84 5.91
C LEU A 84 24.35 7.20 6.41
N GLU A 85 24.99 7.20 7.57
CA GLU A 85 25.85 8.31 7.96
C GLU A 85 27.17 8.12 7.23
N SER A 86 27.55 9.07 6.37
CA SER A 86 28.84 9.01 5.71
C SER A 86 29.94 9.13 6.76
N GLU A 87 30.68 8.06 7.03
CA GLU A 87 31.91 8.13 7.84
C GLU A 87 32.94 8.99 7.09
N ALA A 88 32.99 10.28 7.40
CA ALA A 88 34.16 11.09 7.14
C ALA A 88 35.29 10.55 8.05
N LYS A 89 36.07 9.61 7.52
CA LYS A 89 37.28 9.13 8.17
C LYS A 89 38.26 10.30 8.26
N ASN A 90 38.25 10.98 9.41
CA ASN A 90 39.26 11.95 9.78
C ASN A 90 40.58 11.21 10.02
N ASN A 91 41.35 11.07 8.94
CA ASN A 91 42.75 10.72 9.03
C ASN A 91 43.54 12.04 9.07
N ASP A 92 43.60 12.70 10.23
CA ASP A 92 44.59 13.76 10.45
C ASP A 92 45.36 13.50 11.74
N GLN A 93 46.47 12.79 11.58
CA GLN A 93 47.57 12.86 12.53
C GLN A 93 48.31 14.17 12.33
N GLY A 94 47.93 15.17 13.13
CA GLY A 94 48.87 16.07 13.76
C GLY A 94 48.89 17.51 13.26
N ARG A 95 48.53 18.43 14.15
CA ARG A 95 49.33 19.65 14.41
C ARG A 95 49.00 20.30 15.76
N ARG A 96 50.07 20.40 16.54
CA ARG A 96 50.30 21.09 17.81
C ARG A 96 49.55 22.42 18.02
N HIS A 97 48.89 22.52 19.17
CA HIS A 97 48.84 23.64 20.12
C HIS A 97 49.45 24.98 19.66
N ARG A 98 48.63 26.02 19.53
CA ARG A 98 48.99 27.41 19.86
C ARG A 98 47.73 28.25 20.09
N ASN A 99 47.67 28.89 21.26
CA ASN A 99 46.63 29.84 21.66
C ASN A 99 46.81 31.15 20.86
N PHE A 100 45.72 31.71 20.32
CA PHE A 100 45.63 33.15 20.02
C PHE A 100 44.15 33.55 19.88
N ASP A 101 43.69 34.43 20.78
CA ASP A 101 42.43 35.17 20.67
C ASP A 101 42.43 36.03 19.40
N LEU A 102 41.52 35.76 18.47
CA LEU A 102 41.02 36.73 17.50
C LEU A 102 39.57 36.38 17.14
N GLU A 103 38.68 37.35 17.34
CA GLU A 103 37.36 37.41 16.74
C GLU A 103 37.53 37.47 15.21
N ASP A 104 36.93 36.52 14.49
CA ASP A 104 36.68 36.64 13.05
C ASP A 104 35.29 36.06 12.78
N GLU A 105 34.43 36.90 12.22
CA GLU A 105 33.14 36.49 11.66
C GLU A 105 33.45 35.73 10.36
N GLU A 106 33.37 34.41 10.40
CA GLU A 106 33.17 33.63 9.19
C GLU A 106 31.75 33.08 9.22
N ASP A 107 30.94 33.54 8.25
CA ASP A 107 29.70 32.93 7.81
C ASP A 107 29.88 31.40 7.81
N ASP A 108 29.30 30.73 8.80
CA ASP A 108 29.16 29.28 8.79
C ASP A 108 28.04 28.94 7.80
N ASP A 109 28.36 29.09 6.50
CA ASP A 109 27.65 28.45 5.38
C ASP A 109 27.85 26.93 5.53
N ASN A 110 27.35 26.35 6.63
CA ASN A 110 27.22 24.92 6.83
C ASN A 110 26.01 24.37 6.06
N ASP A 111 25.86 24.82 4.81
CA ASP A 111 24.96 24.23 3.84
C ASP A 111 25.52 22.90 3.29
N GLU A 112 26.81 22.62 3.54
CA GLU A 112 27.50 21.42 3.05
C GLU A 112 27.17 20.16 3.89
N ASP A 113 26.74 20.31 5.15
CA ASP A 113 26.27 19.19 5.98
C ASP A 113 24.81 18.78 5.71
N TYR A 114 23.98 19.63 5.09
CA TYR A 114 22.54 19.36 4.91
C TYR A 114 22.24 18.33 3.80
N TRP A 115 23.15 18.12 2.84
CA TRP A 115 23.01 17.10 1.80
C TRP A 115 23.61 15.74 2.20
N LYS A 116 24.17 15.60 3.40
CA LYS A 116 25.06 14.47 3.75
C LYS A 116 24.38 13.27 4.39
N SER A 117 23.11 13.40 4.78
CA SER A 117 22.30 12.26 5.24
C SER A 117 21.18 12.01 4.24
N PHE A 118 21.29 10.93 3.48
CA PHE A 118 20.18 10.42 2.69
C PHE A 118 19.71 9.10 3.28
N THR A 119 18.41 9.02 3.49
CA THR A 119 17.76 7.81 4.00
C THR A 119 17.41 6.93 2.81
N ILE A 120 18.04 5.76 2.70
CA ILE A 120 17.70 4.80 1.65
C ILE A 120 16.54 3.94 2.15
N VAL A 121 15.50 3.85 1.32
CA VAL A 121 14.36 2.96 1.53
C VAL A 121 14.45 1.80 0.54
N GLU A 122 14.61 0.58 1.04
CA GLU A 122 14.73 -0.64 0.23
C GLU A 122 13.43 -1.45 0.30
N LYS A 123 12.87 -1.83 -0.86
CA LYS A 123 11.71 -2.74 -0.95
C LYS A 123 12.13 -4.15 -0.55
N GLN A 124 11.56 -4.64 0.55
CA GLN A 124 11.76 -6.00 1.07
C GLN A 124 10.72 -7.00 0.56
N GLY A 125 9.57 -6.49 0.10
CA GLY A 125 8.52 -7.31 -0.46
C GLY A 125 7.26 -6.51 -0.76
N SER A 126 6.25 -7.20 -1.26
CA SER A 126 4.93 -6.63 -1.52
C SER A 126 3.78 -7.55 -1.11
N PHE A 127 2.59 -6.96 -1.06
CA PHE A 127 1.35 -7.61 -0.65
C PHE A 127 0.14 -7.01 -1.37
N SER A 128 -0.82 -7.86 -1.72
CA SER A 128 -2.10 -7.50 -2.34
C SER A 128 -3.21 -7.24 -1.31
N ASP A 129 -3.03 -7.72 -0.10
CA ASP A 129 -4.01 -7.66 0.98
C ASP A 129 -3.33 -7.77 2.34
N PHE A 130 -4.04 -7.36 3.39
CA PHE A 130 -3.62 -7.53 4.77
C PHE A 130 -4.80 -7.95 5.65
N MET A 131 -4.49 -8.49 6.83
CA MET A 131 -5.49 -8.93 7.80
C MET A 131 -5.59 -7.96 8.96
N VAL A 132 -6.80 -7.48 9.25
CA VAL A 132 -7.12 -6.75 10.49
C VAL A 132 -7.75 -7.74 11.47
N TRP A 133 -7.21 -7.81 12.69
CA TRP A 133 -7.69 -8.71 13.73
C TRP A 133 -8.30 -7.94 14.91
N ASP A 134 -9.38 -8.46 15.49
CA ASP A 134 -9.96 -7.97 16.74
C ASP A 134 -10.31 -9.16 17.68
N HIS A 135 -10.51 -8.88 18.96
CA HIS A 135 -10.84 -9.88 19.98
C HIS A 135 -12.27 -10.37 19.79
N GLU A 136 -12.42 -11.67 19.56
CA GLU A 136 -13.70 -12.41 19.49
C GLU A 136 -14.73 -11.97 18.43
N LYS A 137 -14.58 -10.79 17.81
CA LYS A 137 -15.48 -10.22 16.81
C LYS A 137 -14.74 -9.86 15.53
N VAL A 138 -15.39 -10.04 14.38
CA VAL A 138 -14.83 -9.60 13.10
C VAL A 138 -14.84 -8.06 13.07
N PRO A 139 -13.72 -7.38 12.74
CA PRO A 139 -13.70 -5.93 12.55
C PRO A 139 -14.82 -5.50 11.61
N ALA A 140 -15.48 -4.37 11.87
CA ALA A 140 -16.59 -3.89 11.07
C ALA A 140 -16.11 -3.17 9.79
N ALA A 141 -17.04 -2.80 8.90
CA ALA A 141 -16.69 -2.14 7.62
C ALA A 141 -16.18 -0.70 7.82
N ASP A 142 -16.59 -0.09 8.92
CA ASP A 142 -16.18 1.23 9.39
C ASP A 142 -14.94 1.19 10.30
N ASP A 143 -14.29 0.02 10.46
CA ASP A 143 -13.01 -0.08 11.17
C ASP A 143 -11.98 0.88 10.53
N PRO A 144 -11.17 1.62 11.31
CA PRO A 144 -10.28 2.64 10.78
C PRO A 144 -9.32 2.15 9.69
N PHE A 145 -8.82 0.92 9.78
CA PHE A 145 -7.90 0.38 8.79
C PHE A 145 -8.62 -0.03 7.50
N VAL A 146 -9.80 -0.65 7.66
CA VAL A 146 -10.65 -1.05 6.53
C VAL A 146 -11.11 0.19 5.76
N LYS A 147 -11.65 1.18 6.49
CA LYS A 147 -12.18 2.42 5.95
C LYS A 147 -11.08 3.30 5.35
N GLY A 148 -9.93 3.39 6.02
CA GLY A 148 -8.78 4.13 5.51
C GLY A 148 -8.35 3.63 4.13
N VAL A 149 -8.14 2.33 3.96
CA VAL A 149 -7.68 1.82 2.66
C VAL A 149 -8.77 1.88 1.59
N SER A 150 -10.02 1.56 1.93
CA SER A 150 -11.10 1.47 0.93
C SER A 150 -11.72 2.82 0.53
N GLU A 151 -11.76 3.80 1.43
CA GLU A 151 -12.41 5.09 1.19
C GLU A 151 -11.41 6.23 0.98
N TRP A 152 -10.37 6.33 1.83
CA TRP A 152 -9.45 7.48 1.76
C TRP A 152 -8.66 7.50 0.46
N ILE A 153 -8.20 6.35 -0.01
CA ILE A 153 -7.43 6.25 -1.26
C ILE A 153 -8.26 6.77 -2.44
N ARG A 154 -9.49 6.28 -2.60
CA ARG A 154 -10.41 6.73 -3.65
C ARG A 154 -10.78 8.21 -3.52
N PHE A 155 -10.97 8.69 -2.29
CA PHE A 155 -11.24 10.10 -2.03
C PHE A 155 -10.05 10.98 -2.44
N ALA A 156 -8.82 10.58 -2.10
CA ALA A 156 -7.61 11.29 -2.47
C ALA A 156 -7.42 11.31 -4.00
N GLU A 157 -7.70 10.21 -4.70
CA GLU A 157 -7.71 10.17 -6.17
C GLU A 157 -8.70 11.20 -6.74
N ALA A 158 -9.94 11.23 -6.26
CA ALA A 158 -10.94 12.17 -6.74
C ALA A 158 -10.54 13.64 -6.50
N MET A 159 -9.84 13.93 -5.40
CA MET A 159 -9.40 15.28 -5.04
C MET A 159 -8.17 15.75 -5.83
N HIS A 160 -7.25 14.83 -6.15
CA HIS A 160 -5.96 15.16 -6.75
C HIS A 160 -5.84 14.78 -8.22
N THR A 161 -6.88 14.20 -8.81
CA THR A 161 -6.96 14.04 -10.27
C THR A 161 -7.00 15.41 -10.94
N ALA A 162 -6.03 15.65 -11.83
CA ALA A 162 -6.04 16.88 -12.63
C ALA A 162 -7.33 16.92 -13.46
N PRO A 163 -7.96 18.10 -13.62
CA PRO A 163 -9.10 18.22 -14.50
C PRO A 163 -8.65 17.84 -15.91
N SER A 164 -9.17 16.72 -16.42
CA SER A 164 -8.99 16.36 -17.82
C SER A 164 -9.49 17.54 -18.64
N HIS A 165 -8.59 18.22 -19.35
CA HIS A 165 -8.96 19.27 -20.29
C HIS A 165 -9.93 18.63 -21.29
N PRO A 166 -11.22 19.02 -21.33
CA PRO A 166 -12.09 18.54 -22.39
C PRO A 166 -11.51 19.11 -23.69
N THR A 167 -11.07 18.22 -24.57
CA THR A 167 -10.61 18.60 -25.89
C THR A 167 -11.76 19.32 -26.58
N GLN A 168 -11.54 20.58 -26.96
CA GLN A 168 -12.52 21.43 -27.62
C GLN A 168 -12.87 20.89 -29.01
N GLN A 169 -14.18 20.79 -29.25
CA GLN A 169 -14.89 21.07 -30.51
C GLN A 169 -14.61 20.16 -31.73
N ASP A 170 -15.58 19.27 -32.02
CA ASP A 170 -16.06 19.14 -33.39
C ASP A 170 -17.40 19.90 -33.50
N ASN A 171 -17.43 20.84 -34.43
CA ASN A 171 -18.50 21.80 -34.63
C ASN A 171 -19.57 21.23 -35.56
N GLY A 172 -20.82 21.20 -35.07
CA GLY A 172 -22.00 21.59 -35.84
C GLY A 172 -22.26 20.91 -37.19
N GLY A 173 -23.15 19.91 -37.17
CA GLY A 173 -23.90 19.47 -38.35
C GLY A 173 -25.32 19.10 -37.97
N ILE A 174 -26.21 20.08 -37.87
CA ILE A 174 -27.67 19.83 -37.82
C ILE A 174 -28.08 19.39 -39.24
N HIS A 175 -28.28 18.09 -39.46
CA HIS A 175 -29.00 17.61 -40.63
C HIS A 175 -30.50 17.54 -40.29
N VAL A 176 -31.23 18.59 -40.67
CA VAL A 176 -32.69 18.55 -40.78
C VAL A 176 -33.01 17.77 -42.05
N GLU A 177 -33.42 16.51 -41.92
CA GLU A 177 -33.98 15.78 -43.06
C GLU A 177 -35.50 15.99 -43.10
N GLN A 178 -35.92 16.76 -44.09
CA GLN A 178 -37.31 17.03 -44.42
C GLN A 178 -37.98 15.77 -45.00
N LYS A 179 -39.05 15.37 -44.33
CA LYS A 179 -40.27 14.71 -44.83
C LYS A 179 -40.42 14.71 -46.36
N ASP A 180 -40.44 13.51 -46.94
CA ASP A 180 -41.25 13.24 -48.13
C ASP A 180 -42.15 12.01 -47.95
N ARG A 181 -43.40 12.21 -48.35
CA ARG A 181 -44.55 11.34 -48.22
C ARG A 181 -44.72 10.56 -49.51
N ALA A 182 -44.73 9.23 -49.44
CA ALA A 182 -45.42 8.40 -50.42
C ALA A 182 -45.91 7.09 -49.77
N GLU A 183 -47.24 6.96 -49.69
CA GLU A 183 -47.97 5.72 -49.45
C GLU A 183 -47.62 4.67 -50.51
N THR A 184 -47.62 3.38 -50.16
CA THR A 184 -48.44 2.32 -50.80
C THR A 184 -48.15 0.94 -50.15
N GLN A 185 -49.06 0.53 -49.26
CA GLN A 185 -49.82 -0.73 -49.26
C GLN A 185 -49.17 -2.14 -49.34
N LYS A 186 -49.73 -3.03 -48.49
CA LYS A 186 -49.77 -4.52 -48.52
C LYS A 186 -48.48 -5.17 -47.97
N ASP A 187 -48.49 -6.17 -47.08
CA ASP A 187 -49.44 -7.26 -46.94
C ASP A 187 -49.34 -7.87 -45.51
N CYS A 188 -50.43 -8.49 -45.08
CA CYS A 188 -50.60 -9.07 -43.76
C CYS A 188 -50.60 -10.60 -43.90
N THR A 189 -49.62 -11.32 -43.33
CA THR A 189 -49.86 -12.72 -42.93
C THR A 189 -48.85 -13.25 -41.91
N LYS A 190 -49.41 -13.55 -40.73
CA LYS A 190 -49.19 -14.68 -39.81
C LYS A 190 -48.01 -15.64 -40.12
N LEU A 191 -47.29 -16.04 -39.07
CA LEU A 191 -47.28 -17.45 -38.61
C LEU A 191 -46.63 -17.55 -37.22
N ALA A 192 -47.44 -18.02 -36.27
CA ALA A 192 -47.01 -18.63 -35.03
C ALA A 192 -46.84 -20.14 -35.24
N ALA A 193 -46.12 -20.77 -34.32
CA ALA A 193 -45.95 -22.21 -34.09
C ALA A 193 -44.81 -22.93 -34.82
N SER A 194 -43.73 -23.20 -34.07
CA SER A 194 -43.44 -24.55 -33.57
C SER A 194 -42.66 -24.46 -32.26
#